data_AF-A0A078BD89-F1
#
_entry.id   AF-A0A078BD89-F1
#
_cell.length_a   1.000
_cell.length_b   1.000
_cell.length_c   1.000
_cell.angle_alpha   90.00
_cell.angle_beta   90.00
_cell.angle_gamma   90.00
#
_symmetry.space_group_name_H-M   'P 1'
#
loop_
_entity.id
_entity.type
_entity.pdbx_description
1 polymer ?
#
loop_
_entity_poly.entity_id
_entity_poly.type
_entity_poly.pdbx_seq_one_letter_code
_entity_poly.pdbx_strand_id
1 'polypeptide(L)'
;MLNQFSQPDLRIISVYIRPEMYERFFTLNPVVNPYRLIGIDNRESNLGLPARYNQIIAEHLDQNCWLFFVHEDFEIKGGLAAIANLTPDCVYGTFGIRLINNAPVPFGRHTCSNKDGTHAVEVGTVLKTPESVQTIDCQSVLVHSSLLARHPNLRFDEHLTFDLYAEDFAILAREHFQIDVRVFPLTFQHYSHGNVTERYHAGLRYLAEKYPQTAVPGSCSFIGGRAHELDRHFTYAIRANQNVRPARLLDRVRDRLARWRAKRS
;
A
#
# COMPACT_ATOMS: atom_id res chain seq x y z
N MET A 1 -24.00 28.80 19.22
CA MET A 1 -22.54 28.54 19.20
C MET A 1 -22.32 27.34 18.32
N LEU A 2 -21.82 27.54 17.10
CA LEU A 2 -21.45 26.45 16.21
C LEU A 2 -20.18 25.80 16.78
N ASN A 3 -20.23 24.51 17.11
CA ASN A 3 -19.04 23.73 17.45
C ASN A 3 -18.08 23.83 16.26
N GLN A 4 -17.01 24.63 16.41
CA GLN A 4 -15.82 24.49 15.59
C GLN A 4 -15.23 23.13 15.94
N PHE A 5 -15.55 22.10 15.17
CA PHE A 5 -14.75 20.89 15.19
C PHE A 5 -13.33 21.30 14.81
N SER A 6 -12.42 21.27 15.78
CA SER A 6 -11.00 21.50 15.53
C SER A 6 -10.55 20.55 14.43
N GLN A 7 -9.94 21.07 13.37
CA GLN A 7 -9.31 20.21 12.36
C GLN A 7 -8.34 19.25 13.05
N PRO A 8 -8.31 17.96 12.65
CA PRO A 8 -7.36 17.01 13.24
C PRO A 8 -5.93 17.51 12.97
N ASP A 9 -5.03 17.37 13.95
CA ASP A 9 -3.59 17.58 13.70
C ASP A 9 -3.13 16.48 12.74
N LEU A 10 -2.99 16.87 11.47
CA LEU A 10 -2.70 16.00 10.35
C LEU A 10 -1.44 16.47 9.65
N ARG A 11 -0.49 15.54 9.50
CA ARG A 11 0.74 15.72 8.75
C ARG A 11 0.66 14.89 7.50
N ILE A 12 0.74 15.56 6.36
CA ILE A 12 0.73 14.91 5.05
C ILE A 12 2.18 14.82 4.60
N ILE A 13 2.67 13.60 4.46
CA ILE A 13 4.07 13.30 4.21
C ILE A 13 4.20 12.72 2.81
N SER A 14 5.00 13.37 1.97
CA SER A 14 5.27 12.92 0.60
C SER A 14 6.77 12.94 0.34
N VAL A 15 7.30 11.79 -0.07
CA VAL A 15 8.68 11.65 -0.53
C VAL A 15 8.65 11.74 -2.05
N TYR A 16 9.39 12.68 -2.62
CA TYR A 16 9.31 12.98 -4.05
C TYR A 16 10.67 12.98 -4.73
N ILE A 17 10.65 12.62 -6.01
CA ILE A 17 11.74 12.81 -6.96
C ILE A 17 11.34 13.78 -8.10
N ARG A 18 10.06 14.14 -8.19
CA ARG A 18 9.46 15.08 -9.13
C ARG A 18 8.93 16.31 -8.40
N PRO A 19 9.74 17.35 -8.23
CA PRO A 19 9.34 18.58 -7.55
C PRO A 19 8.05 19.19 -8.15
N GLU A 20 7.87 19.08 -9.46
CA GLU A 20 6.70 19.59 -10.17
C GLU A 20 5.39 18.90 -9.74
N MET A 21 5.44 17.61 -9.41
CA MET A 21 4.27 16.88 -8.92
C MET A 21 3.99 17.23 -7.48
N TYR A 22 5.04 17.31 -6.65
CA TYR A 22 4.88 17.70 -5.25
C TYR A 22 4.29 19.11 -5.13
N GLU A 23 4.79 20.07 -5.91
CA GLU A 23 4.26 21.43 -5.94
C GLU A 23 2.79 21.45 -6.34
N ARG A 24 2.44 20.81 -7.47
CA ARG A 24 1.07 20.81 -7.97
C ARG A 24 0.08 20.13 -7.03
N PHE A 25 0.42 18.95 -6.51
CA PHE A 25 -0.52 18.10 -5.76
C PHE A 25 -0.60 18.43 -4.28
N PHE A 26 0.40 19.11 -3.72
CA PHE A 26 0.45 19.42 -2.29
C PHE A 26 0.51 20.93 -2.01
N THR A 27 1.54 21.64 -2.48
CA THR A 27 1.73 23.04 -2.07
C THR A 27 0.69 23.98 -2.70
N LEU A 28 0.36 23.77 -3.98
CA LEU A 28 -0.64 24.55 -4.71
C LEU A 28 -2.06 23.99 -4.59
N ASN A 29 -2.23 22.82 -3.97
CA ASN A 29 -3.53 22.19 -3.85
C ASN A 29 -4.31 22.75 -2.65
N PRO A 30 -5.43 23.48 -2.87
CA PRO A 30 -6.19 24.14 -1.81
C PRO A 30 -6.89 23.15 -0.86
N VAL A 31 -7.00 21.88 -1.24
CA VAL A 31 -7.58 20.84 -0.39
C VAL A 31 -6.65 20.47 0.76
N VAL A 32 -5.34 20.51 0.53
CA VAL A 32 -4.33 20.00 1.47
C VAL A 32 -3.37 21.05 1.99
N ASN A 33 -3.17 22.16 1.28
CA ASN A 33 -2.30 23.25 1.74
C ASN A 33 -2.70 23.93 3.06
N PRO A 34 -3.93 23.78 3.63
CA PRO A 34 -4.21 24.26 4.98
C PRO A 34 -3.62 23.35 6.08
N TYR A 35 -3.20 22.13 5.75
CA TYR A 35 -2.61 21.17 6.70
C TYR A 35 -1.08 21.27 6.72
N ARG A 36 -0.45 20.60 7.69
CA ARG A 36 1.01 20.54 7.77
C ARG A 36 1.56 19.59 6.70
N LEU A 37 2.21 20.15 5.70
CA LEU A 37 2.87 19.39 4.63
C LEU A 37 4.33 19.11 5.00
N ILE A 38 4.77 17.85 4.82
CA ILE A 38 6.15 17.40 4.99
C ILE A 38 6.61 16.77 3.67
N GLY A 39 7.23 17.59 2.82
CA GLY A 39 7.83 17.16 1.56
C GLY A 39 9.30 16.76 1.76
N ILE A 40 9.68 15.60 1.27
CA ILE A 40 11.05 15.08 1.36
C ILE A 40 11.60 14.88 -0.05
N ASP A 41 12.55 15.73 -0.44
CA ASP A 41 13.29 15.57 -1.69
C ASP A 41 14.22 14.36 -1.60
N ASN A 42 13.95 13.33 -2.40
CA ASN A 42 14.70 12.09 -2.40
C ASN A 42 15.58 11.93 -3.65
N ARG A 43 15.76 12.99 -4.44
CA ARG A 43 16.54 12.95 -5.70
C ARG A 43 18.02 12.63 -5.47
N GLU A 44 18.61 13.13 -4.39
CA GLU A 44 20.03 12.92 -4.07
C GLU A 44 20.28 11.64 -3.28
N SER A 45 19.50 11.41 -2.22
CA SER A 45 19.71 10.28 -1.30
C SER A 45 19.22 8.95 -1.85
N ASN A 46 18.19 8.97 -2.70
CA ASN A 46 17.56 7.79 -3.31
C ASN A 46 17.28 6.64 -2.31
N LEU A 47 16.83 6.98 -1.10
CA LEU A 47 16.48 6.00 -0.06
C LEU A 47 15.12 5.37 -0.37
N GLY A 48 14.92 4.12 0.06
CA GLY A 48 13.61 3.49 0.02
C GLY A 48 12.58 4.25 0.86
N LEU A 49 11.31 4.19 0.45
CA LEU A 49 10.20 4.84 1.16
C LEU A 49 10.08 4.37 2.62
N PRO A 50 10.20 3.06 2.96
CA PRO A 50 10.19 2.60 4.35
C PRO A 50 11.19 3.30 5.26
N ALA A 51 12.43 3.48 4.81
CA ALA A 51 13.47 4.14 5.60
C ALA A 51 13.11 5.63 5.86
N ARG A 52 12.61 6.34 4.84
CA ARG A 52 12.14 7.73 5.00
C ARG A 52 10.93 7.82 5.92
N TYR A 53 9.99 6.90 5.80
CA TYR A 53 8.79 6.89 6.64
C TYR A 53 9.14 6.56 8.10
N ASN A 54 10.06 5.62 8.35
CA ASN A 54 10.52 5.31 9.71
C ASN A 54 11.26 6.48 10.37
N GLN A 55 12.07 7.23 9.62
CA GLN A 55 12.69 8.48 10.11
C GLN A 55 11.61 9.47 10.57
N ILE A 56 10.59 9.71 9.74
CA ILE A 56 9.47 10.60 10.08
C ILE A 56 8.67 10.08 11.26
N ILE A 57 8.44 8.76 11.36
CA ILE A 57 7.77 8.18 12.53
C ILE A 57 8.55 8.56 13.78
N ALA A 58 9.86 8.30 13.81
CA ALA A 58 10.72 8.57 14.97
C ALA A 58 10.70 10.03 15.42
N GLU A 59 10.61 10.98 14.49
CA GLU A 59 10.54 12.42 14.77
C GLU A 59 9.19 12.89 15.36
N HIS A 60 8.15 12.05 15.30
CA HIS A 60 6.79 12.46 15.64
C HIS A 60 6.07 11.52 16.63
N LEU A 61 6.78 10.54 17.23
CA LEU A 61 6.21 9.59 18.20
C LEU A 61 5.68 10.24 19.48
N ASP A 62 6.25 11.37 19.88
CA ASP A 62 5.91 12.11 21.10
C ASP A 62 4.74 13.09 20.90
N GLN A 63 4.20 13.16 19.68
CA GLN A 63 3.17 14.13 19.30
C GLN A 63 1.82 13.41 19.20
N ASN A 64 0.71 14.14 19.32
CA ASN A 64 -0.64 13.60 19.21
C ASN A 64 -1.26 14.00 17.86
N CYS A 65 -0.80 13.36 16.80
CA CYS A 65 -1.16 13.69 15.42
C CYS A 65 -1.39 12.46 14.54
N TRP A 66 -2.10 12.67 13.44
CA TRP A 66 -2.18 11.76 12.31
C TRP A 66 -0.97 11.95 11.38
N LEU A 67 -0.35 10.83 10.99
CA LEU A 67 0.69 10.77 9.97
C LEU A 67 0.08 10.13 8.72
N PHE A 68 0.01 10.90 7.63
CA PHE A 68 -0.54 10.47 6.36
C PHE A 68 0.55 10.41 5.29
N PHE A 69 1.12 9.23 5.10
CA PHE A 69 2.13 8.95 4.10
C PHE A 69 1.45 8.73 2.75
N VAL A 70 1.84 9.49 1.75
CA VAL A 70 1.27 9.43 0.40
C VAL A 70 2.38 9.53 -0.66
N HIS A 71 2.15 8.90 -1.81
CA HIS A 71 3.08 9.01 -2.94
C HIS A 71 3.11 10.42 -3.53
N GLU A 72 4.19 10.76 -4.24
CA GLU A 72 4.34 12.06 -4.91
C GLU A 72 3.32 12.31 -6.02
N ASP A 73 2.71 11.27 -6.54
CA ASP A 73 1.76 11.28 -7.65
C ASP A 73 0.32 11.03 -7.19
N PHE A 74 0.06 11.28 -5.90
CA PHE A 74 -1.23 11.15 -5.24
C PHE A 74 -1.89 12.51 -5.04
N GLU A 75 -2.84 12.87 -5.92
CA GLU A 75 -3.60 14.13 -5.83
C GLU A 75 -4.85 13.93 -4.97
N ILE A 76 -4.88 14.55 -3.80
CA ILE A 76 -6.08 14.58 -2.94
C ILE A 76 -7.07 15.61 -3.50
N LYS A 77 -8.29 15.17 -3.82
CA LYS A 77 -9.34 16.00 -4.44
C LYS A 77 -10.55 16.21 -3.53
N GLY A 78 -10.76 15.29 -2.58
CA GLY A 78 -11.82 15.36 -1.58
C GLY A 78 -11.33 15.90 -0.25
N GLY A 79 -12.25 16.48 0.53
CA GLY A 79 -11.93 16.99 1.86
C GLY A 79 -11.51 15.91 2.85
N LEU A 80 -10.61 16.26 3.76
CA LEU A 80 -10.01 15.36 4.77
C LEU A 80 -10.75 15.35 6.12
N ALA A 81 -11.91 16.01 6.21
CA ALA A 81 -12.68 16.12 7.46
C ALA A 81 -13.09 14.77 8.06
N ALA A 82 -13.19 13.71 7.24
CA ALA A 82 -13.50 12.36 7.70
C ALA A 82 -12.45 11.81 8.69
N ILE A 83 -11.20 12.27 8.62
CA ILE A 83 -10.10 11.84 9.51
C ILE A 83 -10.42 12.16 10.98
N ALA A 84 -11.14 13.25 11.25
CA ALA A 84 -11.53 13.64 12.60
C ALA A 84 -12.41 12.59 13.33
N ASN A 85 -13.08 11.72 12.57
CA ASN A 85 -13.98 10.69 13.10
C ASN A 85 -13.37 9.28 13.08
N LEU A 86 -12.10 9.15 12.68
CA LEU A 86 -11.40 7.86 12.69
C LEU A 86 -10.93 7.54 14.12
N THR A 87 -10.96 6.25 14.47
CA THR A 87 -10.35 5.81 15.73
C THR A 87 -8.82 5.77 15.56
N PRO A 88 -8.03 6.29 16.51
CA PRO A 88 -6.57 6.23 16.44
C PRO A 88 -6.01 4.81 16.61
N ASP A 89 -6.85 3.82 16.92
CA ASP A 89 -6.44 2.43 17.20
C ASP A 89 -6.33 1.54 15.93
N CYS A 90 -6.43 2.13 14.73
CA CYS A 90 -6.39 1.41 13.46
C CYS A 90 -5.29 1.94 12.54
N VAL A 91 -4.86 1.08 11.61
CA VAL A 91 -4.11 1.49 10.42
C VAL A 91 -5.08 1.73 9.29
N TYR A 92 -4.91 2.83 8.58
CA TYR A 92 -5.76 3.23 7.47
C TYR A 92 -5.01 3.33 6.15
N GLY A 93 -5.72 3.09 5.06
CA GLY A 93 -5.31 3.50 3.70
C GLY A 93 -6.50 4.11 2.96
N THR A 94 -6.29 4.58 1.74
CA THR A 94 -7.37 5.10 0.86
C THR A 94 -7.82 4.08 -0.18
N PHE A 95 -7.03 3.01 -0.37
CA PHE A 95 -7.35 1.86 -1.21
C PHE A 95 -6.81 0.58 -0.56
N GLY A 96 -7.57 -0.50 -0.61
CA GLY A 96 -7.16 -1.76 0.01
C GLY A 96 -8.02 -2.94 -0.43
N ILE A 97 -7.54 -4.15 -0.16
CA ILE A 97 -8.11 -5.38 -0.70
C ILE A 97 -8.49 -6.36 0.41
N ARG A 98 -9.61 -7.05 0.24
CA ARG A 98 -10.08 -8.14 1.09
C ARG A 98 -10.60 -9.29 0.23
N LEU A 99 -10.40 -10.52 0.67
CA LEU A 99 -11.03 -11.69 0.07
C LEU A 99 -12.52 -11.74 0.42
N ILE A 100 -13.35 -11.90 -0.60
CA ILE A 100 -14.77 -12.24 -0.47
C ILE A 100 -15.01 -13.42 -1.41
N ASN A 101 -15.48 -14.54 -0.87
CA ASN A 101 -15.72 -15.77 -1.64
C ASN A 101 -14.51 -16.20 -2.49
N ASN A 102 -13.30 -16.17 -1.90
CA ASN A 102 -12.02 -16.48 -2.55
C ASN A 102 -11.61 -15.55 -3.71
N ALA A 103 -12.32 -14.44 -3.92
CA ALA A 103 -11.94 -13.40 -4.89
C ALA A 103 -11.43 -12.15 -4.17
N PRO A 104 -10.34 -11.52 -4.64
CA PRO A 104 -9.88 -10.24 -4.12
C PRO A 104 -10.86 -9.14 -4.55
N VAL A 105 -11.43 -8.44 -3.56
CA VAL A 105 -12.37 -7.34 -3.78
C VAL A 105 -11.71 -6.02 -3.35
N PRO A 106 -11.63 -5.03 -4.26
CA PRO A 106 -11.03 -3.74 -3.98
C PRO A 106 -12.01 -2.75 -3.30
N PHE A 107 -11.55 -2.10 -2.24
CA PHE A 107 -12.27 -1.09 -1.46
C PHE A 107 -11.56 0.26 -1.57
N GLY A 108 -12.33 1.34 -1.77
CA GLY A 108 -11.80 2.70 -1.96
C GLY A 108 -11.80 3.12 -3.42
N ARG A 109 -12.92 3.69 -3.90
CA ARG A 109 -13.00 4.14 -5.30
C ARG A 109 -12.12 5.35 -5.54
N HIS A 110 -11.29 5.29 -6.58
CA HIS A 110 -10.43 6.39 -7.00
C HIS A 110 -10.18 6.38 -8.51
N THR A 111 -9.50 7.42 -8.99
CA THR A 111 -9.09 7.54 -10.40
C THR A 111 -7.61 7.18 -10.54
N CYS A 112 -7.28 6.24 -11.42
CA CYS A 112 -5.91 6.00 -11.89
C CYS A 112 -5.71 6.66 -13.25
N SER A 113 -4.55 7.25 -13.52
CA SER A 113 -4.21 7.82 -14.83
C SER A 113 -2.73 7.70 -15.14
N ASN A 114 -2.35 8.06 -16.36
CA ASN A 114 -0.95 8.37 -16.67
C ASN A 114 -0.46 9.59 -15.89
N LYS A 115 0.86 9.80 -15.87
CA LYS A 115 1.53 10.92 -15.17
C LYS A 115 1.09 12.31 -15.66
N ASP A 116 0.62 12.40 -16.90
CA ASP A 116 0.06 13.62 -17.50
C ASP A 116 -1.45 13.80 -17.24
N GLY A 117 -2.11 12.83 -16.58
CA GLY A 117 -3.54 12.81 -16.31
C GLY A 117 -4.39 12.16 -17.41
N THR A 118 -3.79 11.70 -18.51
CA THR A 118 -4.51 11.03 -19.60
C THR A 118 -4.88 9.59 -19.24
N HIS A 119 -5.82 9.00 -19.98
CA HIS A 119 -6.30 7.63 -19.78
C HIS A 119 -6.80 7.37 -18.35
N ALA A 120 -7.54 8.33 -17.80
CA ALA A 120 -8.15 8.22 -16.48
C ALA A 120 -9.19 7.09 -16.44
N VAL A 121 -9.07 6.19 -15.45
CA VAL A 121 -10.00 5.08 -15.20
C VAL A 121 -10.38 5.06 -13.73
N GLU A 122 -11.67 4.88 -13.44
CA GLU A 122 -12.14 4.65 -12.08
C GLU A 122 -11.93 3.19 -11.66
N VAL A 123 -11.38 2.99 -10.48
CA VAL A 123 -11.10 1.67 -9.90
C VAL A 123 -11.61 1.59 -8.46
N GLY A 124 -12.01 0.40 -8.00
CA GLY A 124 -12.42 0.15 -6.61
C GLY A 124 -13.89 0.43 -6.30
N THR A 125 -14.30 0.06 -5.09
CA THR A 125 -15.68 0.20 -4.59
C THR A 125 -15.88 1.50 -3.82
N VAL A 126 -17.03 2.15 -4.01
CA VAL A 126 -17.42 3.37 -3.28
C VAL A 126 -17.61 3.09 -1.81
N LEU A 127 -17.02 3.94 -0.96
CA LEU A 127 -17.16 3.86 0.49
C LEU A 127 -17.90 5.09 1.03
N LYS A 128 -18.76 4.86 2.02
CA LYS A 128 -19.39 5.94 2.83
C LYS A 128 -18.83 6.01 4.25
N THR A 129 -18.32 4.89 4.74
CA THR A 129 -17.70 4.72 6.05
C THR A 129 -16.43 3.89 5.90
N PRO A 130 -15.51 3.93 6.88
CA PRO A 130 -14.35 3.07 6.84
C PRO A 130 -14.72 1.59 6.78
N GLU A 131 -14.04 0.83 5.92
CA GLU A 131 -14.25 -0.62 5.72
C GLU A 131 -13.01 -1.41 6.09
N SER A 132 -13.21 -2.62 6.64
CA SER A 132 -12.08 -3.49 7.01
C SER A 132 -11.50 -4.20 5.77
N VAL A 133 -10.18 -4.22 5.68
CA VAL A 133 -9.43 -4.87 4.59
C VAL A 133 -8.29 -5.72 5.15
N GLN A 134 -7.69 -6.57 4.30
CA GLN A 134 -6.55 -7.41 4.70
C GLN A 134 -5.21 -6.72 4.40
N THR A 135 -5.15 -5.92 3.34
CA THR A 135 -4.00 -5.12 2.94
C THR A 135 -4.45 -3.76 2.42
N ILE A 136 -3.53 -2.79 2.40
CA ILE A 136 -3.71 -1.47 1.79
C ILE A 136 -2.63 -1.25 0.74
N ASP A 137 -2.97 -0.47 -0.29
CA ASP A 137 -2.04 -0.18 -1.38
C ASP A 137 -0.98 0.86 -0.95
N CYS A 138 0.24 0.69 -1.47
CA CYS A 138 1.38 1.52 -1.13
C CYS A 138 1.21 3.02 -1.39
N GLN A 139 0.26 3.42 -2.25
CA GLN A 139 -0.02 4.82 -2.53
C GLN A 139 -0.38 5.65 -1.30
N SER A 140 -0.91 5.03 -0.24
CA SER A 140 -1.21 5.75 1.00
C SER A 140 -1.26 4.89 2.26
N VAL A 141 -0.74 5.44 3.36
CA VAL A 141 -0.88 4.89 4.72
C VAL A 141 -1.17 6.03 5.68
N LEU A 142 -2.26 5.92 6.43
CA LEU A 142 -2.66 6.85 7.49
C LEU A 142 -2.61 6.11 8.83
N VAL A 143 -1.86 6.65 9.78
CA VAL A 143 -1.74 6.06 11.11
C VAL A 143 -1.61 7.15 12.16
N HIS A 144 -2.19 6.92 13.33
CA HIS A 144 -2.06 7.85 14.43
C HIS A 144 -0.77 7.57 15.23
N SER A 145 -0.03 8.63 15.55
CA SER A 145 1.20 8.60 16.36
C SER A 145 1.04 7.81 17.67
N SER A 146 -0.08 7.94 18.38
CA SER A 146 -0.33 7.18 19.61
C SER A 146 -0.37 5.65 19.42
N LEU A 147 -0.78 5.17 18.24
CA LEU A 147 -0.71 3.74 17.91
C LEU A 147 0.75 3.30 17.76
N LEU A 148 1.55 4.07 17.04
CA LEU A 148 2.97 3.81 16.83
C LEU A 148 3.80 3.90 18.12
N ALA A 149 3.38 4.75 19.07
CA ALA A 149 3.98 4.88 20.39
C ALA A 149 3.68 3.65 21.28
N ARG A 150 2.43 3.13 21.24
CA ARG A 150 2.06 1.89 21.95
C ARG A 150 2.69 0.64 21.33
N HIS A 151 2.95 0.66 20.03
CA HIS A 151 3.54 -0.43 19.27
C HIS A 151 4.84 0.02 18.58
N PRO A 152 5.96 0.18 19.33
CA PRO A 152 7.20 0.70 18.77
C PRO A 152 7.81 -0.18 17.65
N ASN A 153 7.41 -1.46 17.59
CA ASN A 153 7.83 -2.40 16.56
C ASN A 153 6.90 -2.42 15.33
N LEU A 154 5.80 -1.65 15.33
CA LEU A 154 4.99 -1.42 14.14
C LEU A 154 5.71 -0.38 13.26
N ARG A 155 6.56 -0.85 12.35
CA ARG A 155 7.41 -0.04 11.47
C ARG A 155 7.35 -0.57 10.05
N PHE A 156 7.67 0.28 9.08
CA PHE A 156 7.83 -0.15 7.70
C PHE A 156 9.11 -0.99 7.59
N ASP A 157 9.06 -2.13 6.91
CA ASP A 157 10.24 -2.97 6.73
C ASP A 157 11.17 -2.40 5.64
N GLU A 158 12.38 -2.04 6.03
CA GLU A 158 13.38 -1.41 5.16
C GLU A 158 14.06 -2.37 4.18
N HIS A 159 13.82 -3.69 4.29
CA HIS A 159 14.18 -4.64 3.23
C HIS A 159 13.35 -4.41 1.96
N LEU A 160 12.16 -3.85 2.10
CA LEU A 160 11.34 -3.36 1.00
C LEU A 160 11.69 -1.89 0.74
N THR A 161 11.70 -1.48 -0.53
CA THR A 161 12.13 -0.11 -0.89
C THR A 161 11.01 0.75 -1.45
N PHE A 162 10.29 0.27 -2.48
CA PHE A 162 9.28 1.07 -3.20
C PHE A 162 8.01 0.29 -3.51
N ASP A 163 8.01 -1.02 -3.22
CA ASP A 163 6.93 -1.95 -3.53
C ASP A 163 6.59 -2.74 -2.26
N LEU A 164 5.32 -3.09 -2.08
CA LEU A 164 4.80 -4.04 -1.08
C LEU A 164 4.96 -3.65 0.40
N TYR A 165 5.56 -2.50 0.71
CA TYR A 165 5.83 -2.10 2.10
C TYR A 165 4.57 -1.74 2.89
N ALA A 166 3.50 -1.30 2.22
CA ALA A 166 2.24 -0.99 2.89
C ALA A 166 1.42 -2.27 3.15
N GLU A 167 1.49 -3.23 2.23
CA GLU A 167 0.94 -4.56 2.43
C GLU A 167 1.67 -5.29 3.56
N ASP A 168 3.00 -5.22 3.61
CA ASP A 168 3.78 -5.72 4.75
C ASP A 168 3.36 -5.06 6.06
N PHE A 169 3.25 -3.73 6.09
CA PHE A 169 2.84 -2.98 7.27
C PHE A 169 1.44 -3.40 7.74
N ALA A 170 0.51 -3.64 6.81
CA ALA A 170 -0.84 -4.13 7.11
C ALA A 170 -0.85 -5.58 7.64
N ILE A 171 -0.05 -6.47 7.07
CA ILE A 171 0.10 -7.86 7.55
C ILE A 171 0.68 -7.84 8.97
N LEU A 172 1.76 -7.07 9.19
CA LEU A 172 2.39 -6.90 10.49
C LEU A 172 1.39 -6.38 11.53
N ALA A 173 0.64 -5.32 11.22
CA ALA A 173 -0.39 -4.76 12.10
C ALA A 173 -1.42 -5.83 12.52
N ARG A 174 -1.96 -6.58 11.56
CA ARG A 174 -3.03 -7.56 11.82
C ARG A 174 -2.53 -8.80 12.55
N GLU A 175 -1.44 -9.40 12.07
CA GLU A 175 -1.02 -10.73 12.51
C GLU A 175 -0.18 -10.68 13.79
N HIS A 176 0.62 -9.63 13.99
CA HIS A 176 1.50 -9.54 15.15
C HIS A 176 0.93 -8.65 16.26
N PHE A 177 0.14 -7.64 15.92
CA PHE A 177 -0.37 -6.67 16.88
C PHE A 177 -1.89 -6.69 17.05
N GLN A 178 -2.62 -7.51 16.28
CA GLN A 178 -4.09 -7.58 16.32
C GLN A 178 -4.76 -6.21 16.06
N ILE A 179 -4.11 -5.38 15.26
CA ILE A 179 -4.58 -4.06 14.87
C ILE A 179 -5.41 -4.17 13.60
N ASP A 180 -6.58 -3.55 13.61
CA ASP A 180 -7.45 -3.47 12.44
C ASP A 180 -6.82 -2.60 11.34
N VAL A 181 -6.90 -3.10 10.10
CA VAL A 181 -6.53 -2.36 8.90
C VAL A 181 -7.80 -2.01 8.13
N ARG A 182 -7.97 -0.73 7.81
CA ARG A 182 -9.19 -0.20 7.22
C ARG A 182 -8.91 0.72 6.03
N VAL A 183 -9.87 0.84 5.13
CA VAL A 183 -9.88 1.88 4.10
C VAL A 183 -10.86 2.96 4.50
N PHE A 184 -10.45 4.23 4.54
CA PHE A 184 -11.38 5.34 4.77
C PHE A 184 -11.80 6.00 3.45
N PRO A 185 -13.01 6.59 3.37
CA PRO A 185 -13.46 7.26 2.16
C PRO A 185 -12.62 8.52 1.87
N LEU A 186 -11.99 8.57 0.70
CA LEU A 186 -11.31 9.76 0.19
C LEU A 186 -11.43 9.82 -1.34
N THR A 187 -11.77 10.98 -1.88
CA THR A 187 -11.68 11.23 -3.32
C THR A 187 -10.28 11.67 -3.67
N PHE A 188 -9.60 10.92 -4.53
CA PHE A 188 -8.25 11.23 -4.99
C PHE A 188 -8.00 10.70 -6.40
N GLN A 189 -6.91 11.15 -7.02
CA GLN A 189 -6.39 10.63 -8.27
C GLN A 189 -4.93 10.19 -8.09
N HIS A 190 -4.62 8.98 -8.54
CA HIS A 190 -3.29 8.41 -8.57
C HIS A 190 -2.74 8.47 -10.01
N TYR A 191 -1.70 9.26 -10.22
CA TYR A 191 -1.11 9.55 -11.53
C TYR A 191 -0.08 8.49 -11.97
N SER A 192 -0.29 7.24 -11.56
CA SER A 192 0.45 6.12 -12.11
C SER A 192 -0.34 4.83 -12.09
N HIS A 193 0.20 3.86 -12.80
CA HIS A 193 -0.25 2.48 -12.76
C HIS A 193 0.87 1.65 -12.13
N GLY A 194 0.50 0.64 -11.35
CA GLY A 194 1.45 -0.30 -10.78
C GLY A 194 2.32 -0.92 -11.88
N ASN A 195 3.65 -0.84 -11.69
CA ASN A 195 4.60 -1.47 -12.59
C ASN A 195 5.25 -2.65 -11.88
N VAL A 196 5.00 -3.86 -12.38
CA VAL A 196 5.61 -5.06 -11.81
C VAL A 196 7.01 -5.24 -12.37
N THR A 197 7.98 -5.07 -11.49
CA THR A 197 9.42 -5.17 -11.78
C THR A 197 10.03 -6.37 -11.06
N GLU A 198 11.29 -6.71 -11.33
CA GLU A 198 11.99 -7.75 -10.55
C GLU A 198 12.05 -7.40 -9.06
N ARG A 199 12.12 -6.10 -8.72
CA ARG A 199 12.07 -5.63 -7.33
C ARG A 199 10.76 -6.01 -6.65
N TYR A 200 9.63 -5.88 -7.35
CA TYR A 200 8.32 -6.35 -6.87
C TYR A 200 8.32 -7.86 -6.64
N HIS A 201 8.81 -8.65 -7.60
CA HIS A 201 8.89 -10.11 -7.45
C HIS A 201 9.84 -10.55 -6.33
N ALA A 202 10.96 -9.85 -6.14
CA ALA A 202 11.86 -10.07 -5.02
C ALA A 202 11.17 -9.79 -3.68
N GLY A 203 10.38 -8.71 -3.60
CA GLY A 203 9.55 -8.40 -2.44
C GLY A 203 8.52 -9.49 -2.15
N LEU A 204 7.86 -10.06 -3.17
CA LEU A 204 6.94 -11.19 -2.96
C LEU A 204 7.62 -12.42 -2.39
N ARG A 205 8.82 -12.78 -2.89
CA ARG A 205 9.59 -13.90 -2.35
C ARG A 205 10.00 -13.66 -0.91
N TYR A 206 10.50 -12.46 -0.62
CA TYR A 206 10.84 -12.03 0.74
C TYR A 206 9.63 -12.14 1.68
N LEU A 207 8.47 -11.63 1.29
CA LEU A 207 7.25 -11.70 2.10
C LEU A 207 6.71 -13.13 2.26
N ALA A 208 6.92 -14.00 1.28
CA ALA A 208 6.59 -15.41 1.40
C ALA A 208 7.45 -16.13 2.46
N GLU A 209 8.72 -15.75 2.57
CA GLU A 209 9.64 -16.24 3.61
C GLU A 209 9.33 -15.63 4.97
N LYS A 210 9.05 -14.32 5.03
CA LYS A 210 8.71 -13.58 6.26
C LYS A 210 7.40 -14.06 6.88
N TYR A 211 6.40 -14.36 6.05
CA TYR A 211 5.06 -14.79 6.48
C TYR A 211 4.67 -16.15 5.88
N PRO A 212 5.29 -17.26 6.34
CA PRO A 212 5.14 -18.57 5.70
C PRO A 212 3.73 -19.16 5.78
N GLN A 213 2.93 -18.75 6.77
CA GLN A 213 1.57 -19.23 6.99
C GLN A 213 0.48 -18.29 6.48
N THR A 214 0.88 -17.20 5.83
CA THR A 214 -0.01 -16.12 5.42
C THR A 214 -0.39 -16.27 3.95
N ALA A 215 -1.65 -15.98 3.65
CA ALA A 215 -2.18 -15.82 2.31
C ALA A 215 -3.20 -14.69 2.32
N VAL A 216 -2.82 -13.52 1.82
CA VAL A 216 -3.69 -12.34 1.75
C VAL A 216 -3.69 -11.75 0.35
N PRO A 217 -4.78 -11.06 -0.05
CA PRO A 217 -4.80 -10.37 -1.32
C PRO A 217 -4.07 -9.04 -1.22
N GLY A 218 -3.26 -8.70 -2.22
CA GLY A 218 -2.76 -7.35 -2.49
C GLY A 218 -3.47 -6.74 -3.70
N SER A 219 -3.11 -5.51 -4.08
CA SER A 219 -3.71 -4.82 -5.24
C SER A 219 -3.37 -5.49 -6.57
N CYS A 220 -2.18 -6.08 -6.66
CA CYS A 220 -1.65 -6.70 -7.87
C CYS A 220 -1.43 -8.22 -7.76
N SER A 221 -1.25 -8.78 -6.56
CA SER A 221 -0.97 -10.21 -6.40
C SER A 221 -1.39 -10.71 -5.01
N PHE A 222 -1.42 -12.03 -4.83
CA PHE A 222 -1.50 -12.62 -3.49
C PHE A 222 -0.12 -12.57 -2.81
N ILE A 223 -0.12 -12.39 -1.49
CA ILE A 223 1.07 -12.15 -0.67
C ILE A 223 1.13 -13.18 0.47
N GLY A 224 2.34 -13.62 0.80
CA GLY A 224 2.63 -14.59 1.87
C GLY A 224 2.96 -16.00 1.36
N GLY A 225 3.48 -16.86 2.24
CA GLY A 225 4.00 -18.19 1.88
C GLY A 225 2.94 -19.15 1.34
N ARG A 226 1.67 -18.89 1.68
CA ARG A 226 0.51 -19.66 1.22
C ARG A 226 -0.27 -18.98 0.10
N ALA A 227 0.25 -17.90 -0.50
CA ALA A 227 -0.37 -17.19 -1.62
C ALA A 227 -0.77 -18.12 -2.79
N HIS A 228 0.04 -19.15 -3.05
CA HIS A 228 -0.19 -20.16 -4.08
C HIS A 228 -1.49 -20.99 -3.89
N GLU A 229 -2.11 -20.94 -2.71
CA GLU A 229 -3.43 -21.55 -2.46
C GLU A 229 -4.54 -20.69 -3.08
N LEU A 230 -4.42 -19.37 -2.99
CA LEU A 230 -5.37 -18.41 -3.53
C LEU A 230 -5.25 -18.29 -5.06
N ASP A 231 -4.03 -18.41 -5.60
CA ASP A 231 -3.77 -18.42 -7.05
C ASP A 231 -4.56 -19.52 -7.80
N ARG A 232 -4.99 -20.58 -7.10
CA ARG A 232 -5.80 -21.67 -7.68
C ARG A 232 -7.25 -21.25 -7.91
N HIS A 233 -7.71 -20.22 -7.20
CA HIS A 233 -9.09 -19.75 -7.22
C HIS A 233 -9.26 -18.46 -8.03
N PHE A 234 -8.20 -17.67 -8.15
CA PHE A 234 -8.24 -16.41 -8.85
C PHE A 234 -6.88 -16.10 -9.49
N THR A 235 -6.90 -15.52 -10.68
CA THR A 235 -5.68 -15.03 -11.34
C THR A 235 -5.86 -13.55 -11.64
N TYR A 236 -4.97 -12.72 -11.10
CA TYR A 236 -5.01 -11.28 -11.37
C TYR A 236 -4.76 -11.02 -12.87
N ALA A 237 -5.61 -10.20 -13.46
CA ALA A 237 -5.51 -9.75 -14.84
C ALA A 237 -4.51 -8.58 -14.99
N ILE A 238 -3.28 -8.77 -14.51
CA ILE A 238 -2.17 -7.81 -14.68
C ILE A 238 -1.11 -8.37 -15.62
N ARG A 239 -0.44 -7.49 -16.39
CA ARG A 239 0.63 -7.87 -17.34
C ARG A 239 1.73 -8.72 -16.70
N ALA A 240 1.98 -8.59 -15.41
CA ALA A 240 2.94 -9.40 -14.65
C ALA A 240 2.66 -10.91 -14.70
N ASN A 241 1.39 -11.31 -14.59
CA ASN A 241 1.00 -12.72 -14.63
C ASN A 241 0.99 -13.29 -16.05
N GLN A 242 0.97 -12.44 -17.08
CA GLN A 242 0.99 -12.88 -18.47
C GLN A 242 2.37 -13.43 -18.89
N ASN A 243 3.44 -13.02 -18.19
CA ASN A 243 4.81 -13.53 -18.41
C ASN A 243 5.16 -14.75 -17.54
N VAL A 244 4.33 -15.10 -16.56
CA VAL A 244 4.43 -16.37 -15.84
C VAL A 244 3.53 -17.40 -16.55
N ARG A 245 3.88 -17.75 -17.79
CA ARG A 245 3.31 -18.97 -18.38
C ARG A 245 3.77 -20.16 -17.51
N PRO A 246 2.87 -21.05 -17.05
CA PRO A 246 3.24 -22.27 -16.32
C PRO A 246 4.06 -23.28 -17.16
N ALA A 247 4.33 -22.97 -18.44
CA ALA A 247 5.14 -23.79 -19.33
C ALA A 247 6.53 -24.11 -18.75
N ARG A 248 7.22 -23.15 -18.11
CA ARG A 248 8.59 -23.37 -17.63
C ARG A 248 8.70 -24.24 -16.37
N LEU A 249 7.64 -24.36 -15.56
CA LEU A 249 7.65 -25.24 -14.39
C LEU A 249 7.28 -26.68 -14.79
N LEU A 250 6.32 -26.84 -15.71
CA LEU A 250 5.95 -28.15 -16.26
C LEU A 250 7.08 -28.76 -17.12
N ASP A 251 7.79 -27.95 -17.91
CA ASP A 251 8.94 -28.42 -18.70
C ASP A 251 10.10 -28.87 -17.81
N ARG A 252 10.37 -28.16 -16.70
CA ARG A 252 11.41 -28.58 -15.74
C ARG A 252 11.04 -29.87 -14.99
N VAL A 253 9.77 -30.07 -14.65
CA VAL A 253 9.30 -31.31 -14.00
C VAL A 253 9.32 -32.48 -15.00
N ARG A 254 8.93 -32.23 -16.25
CA ARG A 254 8.95 -33.23 -17.33
C ARG A 254 10.37 -33.66 -17.70
N ASP A 255 11.31 -32.72 -17.75
CA ASP A 255 12.73 -32.99 -17.97
C ASP A 255 13.39 -33.73 -16.79
N ARG A 256 12.95 -33.48 -15.56
CA ARG A 256 13.45 -34.18 -14.36
C ARG A 256 12.94 -35.63 -14.31
N LEU A 257 11.68 -35.84 -14.71
CA LEU A 257 11.07 -37.18 -14.83
C LEU A 257 11.66 -37.99 -15.98
N ALA A 258 11.95 -37.36 -17.13
CA ALA A 258 12.63 -38.01 -18.26
C ALA A 258 14.06 -38.45 -17.90
N ARG A 259 14.82 -37.59 -17.22
CA ARG A 259 16.18 -37.90 -16.74
C ARG A 259 16.20 -38.97 -15.65
N TRP A 260 15.16 -39.08 -14.83
CA TRP A 260 15.03 -40.13 -13.82
C TRP A 260 14.71 -41.49 -14.45
N ARG A 261 13.88 -41.53 -15.50
CA ARG A 261 13.55 -42.77 -16.24
C ARG A 261 14.74 -43.31 -17.04
N ALA A 262 15.54 -42.44 -17.65
CA ALA A 262 16.73 -42.83 -18.42
C ALA A 262 17.91 -43.36 -17.56
N LYS A 263 17.89 -43.13 -16.24
CA LYS A 263 18.90 -43.67 -15.30
C LYS A 263 18.52 -45.04 -14.72
N ARG A 264 17.37 -45.58 -15.08
CA ARG A 264 16.83 -46.87 -14.59
C ARG A 264 16.60 -47.90 -15.70
N SER A 265 17.01 -47.58 -16.93
CA SER A 265 17.15 -48.48 -18.08
C SER A 265 18.62 -48.71 -18.35
#